data_AF-A0AA88TJC3-F1
#
_entry.id   AF-A0AA88TJC3-F1
#
_cell.length_a   1.000
_cell.length_b   1.000
_cell.length_c   1.000
_cell.angle_alpha   90.00
_cell.angle_beta   90.00
_cell.angle_gamma   90.00
#
_symmetry.space_group_name_H-M   'P 1'
#
loop_
_entity.id
_entity.type
_entity.pdbx_description
1 polymer ?
#
loop_
_entity_poly.entity_id
_entity_poly.type
_entity_poly.pdbx_seq_one_letter_code
_entity_poly.pdbx_strand_id
1 'polypeptide(L)' 'MKLAILLCVSVLFCLSVAEAQQNEDNNVPEFGCTREYNPVCGDDGLTYSNECMMHWENKVRNKNVSLKHVGPCETS' A
#
# COMPACT_ATOMS: atom_id res chain seq x y z
N MET A 1 47.75 -1.85 -9.53
CA MET A 1 46.63 -1.48 -10.43
C MET A 1 45.49 -2.50 -10.40
N LYS A 2 45.72 -3.80 -10.67
CA LYS A 2 44.66 -4.84 -10.63
C LYS A 2 43.95 -4.98 -9.27
N LEU A 3 44.69 -4.86 -8.15
CA LEU A 3 44.13 -4.93 -6.80
C LEU A 3 43.23 -3.74 -6.46
N ALA A 4 43.56 -2.54 -6.96
CA ALA A 4 42.74 -1.34 -6.78
C ALA A 4 41.43 -1.41 -7.59
N ILE A 5 41.48 -1.99 -8.80
CA ILE A 5 40.31 -2.20 -9.65
C ILE A 5 39.32 -3.16 -8.99
N LEU A 6 39.81 -4.26 -8.40
CA LEU A 6 38.97 -5.22 -7.67
C LEU A 6 38.26 -4.59 -6.47
N LEU A 7 38.95 -3.72 -5.73
CA LEU A 7 38.36 -2.99 -4.59
C LEU A 7 37.33 -1.94 -5.04
N CYS A 8 37.53 -1.28 -6.18
CA CYS A 8 36.57 -0.30 -6.70
C CYS A 8 35.28 -0.95 -7.21
N VAL A 9 35.38 -2.11 -7.88
CA VAL A 9 34.21 -2.81 -8.44
C VAL A 9 33.31 -3.34 -7.33
N SER A 10 33.88 -3.86 -6.23
CA SER A 10 33.07 -4.33 -5.09
C SER A 10 32.34 -3.17 -4.40
N VAL A 11 32.98 -2.02 -4.23
CA VAL A 11 32.36 -0.82 -3.63
C VAL A 11 31.23 -0.28 -4.52
N LEU A 12 31.42 -0.22 -5.84
CA LEU A 12 30.40 0.21 -6.79
C LEU A 12 29.19 -0.75 -6.81
N PHE A 13 29.44 -2.05 -6.68
CA PHE A 13 28.39 -3.06 -6.56
C PHE A 13 27.61 -2.88 -5.24
N CYS A 14 28.30 -2.62 -4.13
CA CYS A 14 27.64 -2.34 -2.84
C CYS A 14 26.81 -1.04 -2.85
N LEU A 15 27.20 -0.02 -3.62
CA LEU A 15 26.41 1.21 -3.77
C LEU A 15 25.08 1.00 -4.49
N SER A 16 24.99 -0.01 -5.38
CA SER A 16 23.72 -0.38 -6.02
C SER A 16 22.74 -1.13 -5.10
N VAL A 17 23.16 -1.50 -3.88
CA VAL A 17 22.31 -2.19 -2.90
C VAL A 17 21.75 -1.22 -1.84
N ALA A 18 21.81 0.09 -2.09
CA ALA A 18 21.30 1.11 -1.18
C ALA A 18 19.90 1.65 -1.54
N GLU A 19 19.00 0.82 -2.07
CA GLU A 19 17.58 1.15 -2.31
C GLU A 19 16.79 -0.18 -2.17
N ALA A 20 15.82 -0.42 -1.30
CA ALA A 20 15.05 0.40 -0.38
C ALA A 20 14.77 -0.43 0.91
N GLN A 21 15.08 0.11 2.09
CA GLN A 21 14.46 -0.40 3.33
C GLN A 21 13.03 0.13 3.38
N GLN A 22 12.08 -0.63 2.84
CA GLN A 22 10.70 -0.54 3.29
C GLN A 22 10.67 -1.04 4.74
N ASN A 23 10.72 -0.08 5.65
CA ASN A 23 10.49 -0.26 7.06
C ASN A 23 9.09 -0.82 7.23
N GLU A 24 8.98 -2.14 7.41
CA GLU A 24 7.76 -2.77 7.90
C GLU A 24 7.57 -2.30 9.34
N ASP A 25 6.86 -1.19 9.49
CA ASP A 25 6.22 -0.81 10.74
C ASP A 25 5.28 -1.96 11.13
N ASN A 26 5.82 -2.88 11.94
CA ASN A 26 5.11 -4.03 12.49
C ASN A 26 4.08 -3.62 13.56
N ASN A 27 3.74 -2.34 13.66
CA ASN A 27 2.52 -1.90 14.28
C ASN A 27 1.43 -1.78 13.20
N VAL A 28 0.81 -2.91 12.83
CA VAL A 28 -0.53 -2.84 12.26
C VAL A 28 -1.44 -2.54 13.46
N PRO A 29 -1.88 -1.28 13.72
CA PRO A 29 -2.95 -1.08 14.66
C PRO A 29 -4.08 -2.02 14.25
N GLU A 30 -4.59 -2.76 15.23
CA GLU A 30 -5.76 -3.62 15.09
C GLU A 30 -6.89 -2.76 14.51
N PHE A 31 -7.00 -2.78 13.18
CA PHE A 31 -7.90 -1.90 12.47
C PHE A 31 -9.26 -2.60 12.48
N GLY A 32 -10.02 -2.34 13.54
CA GLY A 32 -11.40 -2.80 13.67
C GLY A 32 -12.35 -1.83 12.97
N CYS A 33 -13.22 -2.35 12.11
CA CYS A 33 -14.35 -1.61 11.57
C CYS A 33 -15.65 -2.04 12.24
N THR A 34 -16.55 -1.08 12.43
CA THR A 34 -17.96 -1.34 12.73
C THR A 34 -18.60 -2.11 11.56
N ARG A 35 -19.66 -2.87 11.87
CA ARG A 35 -20.45 -3.62 10.87
C ARG A 35 -21.67 -2.85 10.38
N GLU A 36 -21.69 -1.54 10.57
CA GLU A 36 -22.75 -0.68 10.06
C GLU A 36 -22.68 -0.59 8.54
N TYR A 37 -23.86 -0.55 7.91
CA TYR A 37 -23.98 -0.46 6.46
C TYR A 37 -24.23 0.99 6.05
N ASN A 38 -23.15 1.67 5.66
CA ASN A 38 -23.11 3.05 5.18
C ASN A 38 -22.30 3.07 3.87
N PRO A 39 -22.86 2.55 2.76
CA PRO A 39 -22.08 2.18 1.60
C PRO A 39 -21.38 3.37 0.94
N VAL A 40 -20.21 3.10 0.37
CA VAL A 40 -19.43 4.08 -0.42
C VAL A 40 -18.95 3.45 -1.72
N CYS A 41 -18.81 4.26 -2.76
CA CYS A 41 -18.29 3.85 -4.05
C CYS A 41 -16.81 4.25 -4.16
N GLY A 42 -15.94 3.29 -4.44
CA GLY A 42 -14.54 3.53 -4.74
C GLY A 42 -14.32 4.05 -6.16
N ASP A 43 -13.17 4.67 -6.40
CA ASP A 43 -12.70 5.04 -7.74
C ASP A 43 -12.35 3.82 -8.62
N ASP A 44 -12.21 2.64 -7.99
CA ASP A 44 -12.11 1.33 -8.64
C ASP A 44 -13.47 0.76 -9.10
N GLY A 45 -14.57 1.48 -8.84
CA GLY A 45 -15.92 1.08 -9.22
C GLY A 45 -16.53 0.01 -8.32
N LEU A 46 -15.89 -0.34 -7.19
CA LEU A 46 -16.43 -1.28 -6.21
C LEU A 46 -17.20 -0.56 -5.10
N THR A 47 -18.28 -1.18 -4.66
CA THR A 47 -19.03 -0.72 -3.48
C THR A 47 -18.46 -1.35 -2.22
N TYR A 48 -18.11 -0.51 -1.25
CA TYR A 48 -17.65 -0.91 0.07
C TYR A 48 -18.78 -0.73 1.09
N SER A 49 -18.92 -1.63 2.06
CA SER A 49 -20.01 -1.60 3.04
C SER A 49 -20.00 -0.36 3.93
N ASN A 50 -18.83 0.21 4.16
CA ASN A 50 -18.59 1.52 4.75
C ASN A 50 -17.18 2.02 4.41
N GLU A 51 -16.91 3.30 4.68
CA GLU A 51 -15.62 3.94 4.44
C GLU A 51 -14.46 3.29 5.22
N CYS A 52 -14.71 2.84 6.45
CA CYS A 52 -13.71 2.10 7.23
C CYS A 52 -13.25 0.84 6.48
N MET A 53 -14.19 0.05 5.96
CA MET A 53 -13.88 -1.17 5.21
C MET A 53 -13.11 -0.89 3.92
N MET A 54 -13.36 0.24 3.24
CA MET A 54 -12.56 0.68 2.09
C MET A 54 -11.09 0.93 2.49
N HIS A 55 -10.86 1.66 3.58
CA HIS A 55 -9.51 1.91 4.08
C HIS A 55 -8.81 0.65 4.59
N TRP A 56 -9.55 -0.25 5.24
CA TRP A 56 -9.04 -1.55 5.66
C TRP A 56 -8.57 -2.36 4.46
N GLU A 57 -9.37 -2.41 3.39
CA GLU A 57 -8.95 -3.09 2.16
C GLU A 57 -7.70 -2.48 1.55
N ASN A 58 -7.58 -1.16 1.50
CA ASN A 58 -6.36 -0.50 1.04
C ASN A 58 -5.14 -0.96 1.83
N LYS A 59 -5.25 -0.98 3.15
CA LYS A 59 -4.16 -1.39 4.05
C LYS A 59 -3.80 -2.87 3.91
N VAL A 60 -4.79 -3.76 3.95
CA VAL A 60 -4.55 -5.22 4.00
C VAL A 60 -4.21 -5.79 2.62
N ARG A 61 -4.79 -5.21 1.56
CA ARG A 61 -4.59 -5.69 0.19
C ARG A 61 -3.57 -4.86 -0.59
N ASN A 62 -2.90 -3.90 0.06
CA ASN A 62 -2.01 -2.93 -0.59
C ASN A 62 -2.67 -2.27 -1.82
N LYS A 63 -3.95 -1.90 -1.70
CA LYS A 63 -4.67 -1.13 -2.72
C LYS A 63 -4.56 0.37 -2.41
N ASN A 64 -4.83 1.21 -3.40
CA ASN A 64 -4.92 2.66 -3.26
C ASN A 64 -6.23 3.17 -3.87
N VAL A 65 -7.35 2.70 -3.34
CA VAL A 65 -8.70 3.10 -3.76
C VAL A 65 -9.11 4.36 -3.01
N SER A 66 -9.52 5.39 -3.75
CA SER A 66 -10.06 6.62 -3.18
C SER A 66 -11.58 6.61 -3.19
N LEU A 67 -12.21 7.36 -2.29
CA LEU A 67 -13.64 7.57 -2.30
C LEU A 67 -14.05 8.31 -3.60
N LYS A 68 -14.91 7.70 -4.40
CA LYS A 68 -15.52 8.36 -5.56
C LYS A 68 -16.75 9.17 -5.15
N HIS A 69 -17.68 8.53 -4.44
CA HIS A 69 -18.84 9.19 -3.84
C HIS A 69 -19.46 8.35 -2.72
N VAL A 70 -20.28 8.99 -1.88
CA VAL A 70 -21.11 8.32 -0.88
C VAL A 70 -22.25 7.56 -1.56
N GLY A 71 -22.63 6.41 -1.02
CA GLY A 71 -23.61 5.50 -1.59
C GLY A 71 -22.98 4.36 -2.40
N PRO A 72 -23.77 3.36 -2.82
CA PRO A 72 -23.29 2.28 -3.67
C PRO A 72 -22.91 2.79 -5.05
N CYS A 73 -21.98 2.11 -5.73
CA CYS A 73 -21.71 2.37 -7.14
C CYS A 73 -22.94 2.03 -7.99
N GLU A 74 -23.20 2.85 -9.01
CA GLU A 74 -24.24 2.56 -9.99
C GLU A 74 -23.76 1.43 -10.91
N THR A 75 -24.53 0.33 -10.98
CA THR A 75 -24.37 -0.67 -12.03
C THR A 75 -24.94 -0.08 -13.31
N SER A 76 -24.08 0.50 -14.16
CA SER A 76 -24.49 0.84 -15.54
C SER A 76 -24.75 -0.42 -16.36
#